data_AF-K9QNQ0-F1
#
_entry.id   AF-K9QNQ0-F1
#
_cell.length_a   1.000
_cell.length_b   1.000
_cell.length_c   1.000
_cell.angle_alpha   90.00
_cell.angle_beta   90.00
_cell.angle_gamma   90.00
#
_symmetry.space_group_name_H-M   'P 1'
#
loop_
_entity.id
_entity.type
_entity.pdbx_description
1 polymer ?
#
loop_
_entity_poly.entity_id
_entity_poly.type
_entity_poly.pdbx_seq_one_letter_code
_entity_poly.pdbx_strand_id
1 'polypeptide(L)'
;MRITESLRKGSKGSEVTQLQELLIQLKLDPGPIDGDFGDKTEAAVKQFQKQQGLNSNGIVEIDTQNALNQAIQRQRFYGGVSGKLPLPGVALIQEFEGCKLEAYPDPLTKGKPYTIGWGSTRKKDGSEWKLGDKITQQEADELLILQLESRYLPPLEKIPGWQNLNPYQQGALLSFAYNLGPNFFGAKNFETITRVLRNQQWEQIEAALVLYINPGSPVEKGLRRRRVAEAKLFLQPMDNNP
;
A
#
# COMPACT_ATOMS: atom_id res chain seq x y z
N MET A 1 -15.29 -15.31 5.14
CA MET A 1 -16.00 -16.56 5.45
C MET A 1 -16.22 -16.68 6.96
N ARG A 2 -17.23 -17.45 7.35
CA ARG A 2 -17.42 -17.94 8.72
C ARG A 2 -17.65 -19.44 8.66
N ILE A 3 -16.92 -20.20 9.45
CA ILE A 3 -17.09 -21.65 9.55
C ILE A 3 -17.80 -21.98 10.86
N THR A 4 -18.71 -22.95 10.85
CA THR A 4 -19.36 -23.46 12.06
C THR A 4 -18.56 -24.58 12.71
N GLU A 5 -17.81 -25.35 11.92
CA GLU A 5 -16.91 -26.41 12.37
C GLU A 5 -15.60 -26.36 11.58
N SER A 6 -14.57 -27.07 12.05
CA SER A 6 -13.29 -27.12 11.34
C SER A 6 -13.42 -27.84 9.99
N LEU A 7 -12.95 -27.18 8.92
CA LEU A 7 -12.92 -27.78 7.58
C LEU A 7 -11.62 -28.57 7.38
N ARG A 8 -11.73 -29.79 6.87
CA ARG A 8 -10.60 -30.68 6.60
C ARG A 8 -10.93 -31.55 5.39
N LYS A 9 -9.95 -32.31 4.92
CA LYS A 9 -10.16 -33.29 3.85
C LYS A 9 -11.39 -34.17 4.14
N GLY A 10 -12.30 -34.25 3.16
CA GLY A 10 -13.57 -34.96 3.27
C GLY A 10 -14.76 -34.11 3.76
N SER A 11 -14.53 -32.89 4.29
CA SER A 11 -15.60 -31.91 4.52
C SER A 11 -16.27 -31.54 3.19
N LYS A 12 -17.57 -31.23 3.24
CA LYS A 12 -18.37 -30.87 2.07
C LYS A 12 -19.32 -29.71 2.37
N GLY A 13 -19.78 -29.03 1.33
CA GLY A 13 -20.88 -28.05 1.38
C GLY A 13 -20.42 -26.61 1.19
N SER A 14 -21.34 -25.67 1.48
CA SER A 14 -21.17 -24.24 1.15
C SER A 14 -19.97 -23.59 1.83
N GLU A 15 -19.57 -24.06 3.02
CA GLU A 15 -18.37 -23.53 3.70
C GLU A 15 -17.08 -23.88 2.95
N VAL A 16 -17.03 -25.06 2.33
CA VAL A 16 -15.92 -25.49 1.48
C VAL A 16 -15.91 -24.72 0.16
N THR A 17 -17.09 -24.48 -0.44
CA THR A 17 -17.24 -23.62 -1.62
C THR A 17 -16.66 -22.22 -1.35
N GLN A 18 -17.03 -21.60 -0.22
CA GLN A 18 -16.50 -20.30 0.18
C GLN A 18 -14.98 -20.34 0.39
N LEU A 19 -14.46 -21.39 1.03
CA LEU A 19 -13.02 -21.57 1.20
C LEU A 19 -12.29 -21.62 -0.15
N GLN A 20 -12.81 -22.43 -1.09
CA GLN A 20 -12.24 -22.57 -2.43
C GLN A 20 -12.24 -21.22 -3.18
N GLU A 21 -13.34 -20.46 -3.13
CA GLU A 21 -13.41 -19.11 -3.70
C GLU A 21 -12.35 -18.17 -3.12
N LEU A 22 -12.19 -18.15 -1.79
CA LEU A 22 -11.20 -17.30 -1.13
C LEU A 22 -9.76 -17.71 -1.47
N LEU A 23 -9.48 -19.01 -1.55
CA LEU A 23 -8.15 -19.49 -1.95
C LEU A 23 -7.80 -19.06 -3.37
N ILE A 24 -8.77 -19.10 -4.31
CA ILE A 24 -8.59 -18.59 -5.68
C ILE A 24 -8.32 -17.08 -5.67
N GLN A 25 -9.07 -16.29 -4.87
CA GLN A 25 -8.81 -14.85 -4.72
C GLN A 25 -7.39 -14.57 -4.18
N LEU A 26 -6.89 -15.45 -3.32
CA LEU A 26 -5.52 -15.42 -2.80
C LEU A 26 -4.48 -16.01 -3.78
N LYS A 27 -4.87 -16.30 -5.03
CA LYS A 27 -4.03 -16.86 -6.09
C LYS A 27 -3.46 -18.25 -5.76
N LEU A 28 -4.21 -19.03 -4.99
CA LEU A 28 -3.94 -20.44 -4.69
C LEU A 28 -4.86 -21.32 -5.53
N ASP A 29 -4.44 -22.56 -5.85
CA ASP A 29 -5.26 -23.52 -6.61
C ASP A 29 -5.86 -24.58 -5.67
N PRO A 30 -7.12 -24.40 -5.20
CA PRO A 30 -7.81 -25.41 -4.41
C PRO A 30 -8.49 -26.50 -5.27
N GLY A 31 -8.36 -26.45 -6.60
CA GLY A 31 -9.18 -27.22 -7.54
C GLY A 31 -10.48 -26.51 -7.93
N PRO A 32 -11.44 -27.24 -8.52
CA PRO A 32 -12.74 -26.68 -8.86
C PRO A 32 -13.49 -26.20 -7.60
N ILE A 33 -14.37 -25.20 -7.77
CA ILE A 33 -15.30 -24.77 -6.71
C ILE A 33 -16.50 -25.74 -6.72
N ASP A 34 -16.32 -26.93 -6.16
CA ASP A 34 -17.31 -28.00 -6.12
C ASP A 34 -17.91 -28.22 -4.72
N GLY A 35 -17.38 -27.51 -3.71
CA GLY A 35 -17.78 -27.69 -2.32
C GLY A 35 -17.26 -28.98 -1.70
N ASP A 36 -16.30 -29.68 -2.33
CA ASP A 36 -15.66 -30.88 -1.81
C ASP A 36 -14.22 -30.59 -1.38
N PHE A 37 -13.90 -30.83 -0.11
CA PHE A 37 -12.56 -30.58 0.42
C PHE A 37 -11.65 -31.76 0.05
N GLY A 38 -11.14 -31.74 -1.17
CA GLY A 38 -10.24 -32.76 -1.71
C GLY A 38 -8.75 -32.45 -1.51
N ASP A 39 -7.89 -33.27 -2.14
CA ASP A 39 -6.43 -33.17 -2.05
C ASP A 39 -5.89 -31.79 -2.44
N LYS A 40 -6.46 -31.19 -3.49
CA LYS A 40 -6.07 -29.85 -3.96
C LYS A 40 -6.44 -28.77 -2.96
N THR A 41 -7.65 -28.84 -2.38
CA THR A 41 -8.08 -27.89 -1.35
C THR A 41 -7.20 -28.00 -0.11
N GLU A 42 -6.87 -29.22 0.33
CA GLU A 42 -5.93 -29.44 1.43
C GLU A 42 -4.54 -28.85 1.15
N ALA A 43 -4.00 -29.10 -0.05
CA ALA A 43 -2.71 -28.55 -0.46
C ALA A 43 -2.72 -27.01 -0.48
N ALA A 44 -3.79 -26.39 -0.99
CA ALA A 44 -3.96 -24.94 -1.00
C ALA A 44 -4.07 -24.36 0.42
N VAL A 45 -4.80 -25.01 1.33
CA VAL A 45 -4.87 -24.59 2.75
C VAL A 45 -3.49 -24.70 3.41
N LYS A 46 -2.75 -25.80 3.21
CA LYS A 46 -1.38 -25.94 3.74
C LYS A 46 -0.46 -24.86 3.20
N GLN A 47 -0.56 -24.54 1.92
CA GLN A 47 0.21 -23.48 1.29
C GLN A 47 -0.13 -22.11 1.89
N PHE A 48 -1.42 -21.80 2.06
CA PHE A 48 -1.87 -20.58 2.72
C PHE A 48 -1.34 -20.48 4.15
N GLN A 49 -1.55 -21.52 4.97
CA GLN A 49 -1.08 -21.57 6.35
C GLN A 49 0.43 -21.32 6.43
N LYS A 50 1.22 -21.97 5.56
CA LYS A 50 2.66 -21.76 5.47
C LYS A 50 3.02 -20.31 5.12
N GLN A 51 2.30 -19.67 4.18
CA GLN A 51 2.51 -18.27 3.82
C GLN A 51 2.21 -17.31 4.98
N GLN A 52 1.24 -17.66 5.83
CA GLN A 52 0.85 -16.86 7.00
C GLN A 52 1.65 -17.20 8.27
N GLY A 53 2.60 -18.14 8.20
CA GLY A 53 3.38 -18.59 9.37
C GLY A 53 2.55 -19.39 10.40
N LEU A 54 1.43 -19.97 9.98
CA LEU A 54 0.58 -20.84 10.78
C LEU A 54 1.05 -22.30 10.71
N ASN A 55 0.52 -23.15 11.59
CA ASN A 55 0.69 -24.59 11.50
C ASN A 55 0.07 -25.11 10.20
N SER A 56 0.89 -25.58 9.25
CA SER A 56 0.46 -26.03 7.92
C SER A 56 -0.10 -27.45 7.92
N ASN A 57 -1.10 -27.71 8.75
CA ASN A 57 -1.74 -29.02 8.93
C ASN A 57 -2.83 -29.32 7.90
N GLY A 58 -3.27 -28.33 7.11
CA GLY A 58 -4.33 -28.47 6.11
C GLY A 58 -5.74 -28.45 6.67
N ILE A 59 -5.90 -28.11 7.95
CA ILE A 59 -7.18 -27.99 8.64
C ILE A 59 -7.50 -26.51 8.84
N VAL A 60 -8.67 -26.08 8.38
CA VAL A 60 -9.15 -24.71 8.60
C VAL A 60 -9.86 -24.65 9.96
N GLU A 61 -9.13 -24.16 10.95
CA GLU A 61 -9.66 -23.78 12.27
C GLU A 61 -9.77 -22.26 12.40
N ILE A 62 -10.14 -21.77 13.58
CA ILE A 62 -10.38 -20.34 13.84
C ILE A 62 -9.20 -19.45 13.45
N ASP A 63 -7.97 -19.88 13.68
CA ASP A 63 -6.76 -19.12 13.32
C ASP A 63 -6.58 -19.02 11.80
N THR A 64 -6.84 -20.12 11.08
CA THR A 64 -6.76 -20.14 9.61
C THR A 64 -7.90 -19.32 9.01
N GLN A 65 -9.11 -19.42 9.57
CA GLN A 65 -10.26 -18.60 9.17
C GLN A 65 -9.97 -17.10 9.37
N ASN A 66 -9.44 -16.71 10.53
CA ASN A 66 -9.08 -15.32 10.82
C ASN A 66 -8.01 -14.82 9.86
N ALA A 67 -6.97 -15.61 9.60
CA ALA A 67 -5.94 -15.27 8.63
C ALA A 67 -6.49 -15.12 7.21
N LEU A 68 -7.38 -16.01 6.75
CA LEU A 68 -8.03 -15.91 5.43
C LEU A 68 -8.83 -14.59 5.32
N ASN A 69 -9.66 -14.29 6.33
CA ASN A 69 -10.44 -13.06 6.36
C ASN A 69 -9.54 -11.81 6.35
N GLN A 70 -8.46 -11.82 7.13
CA GLN A 70 -7.49 -10.73 7.14
C GLN A 70 -6.76 -10.60 5.80
N ALA A 71 -6.35 -11.69 5.17
CA ALA A 71 -5.66 -11.66 3.88
C ALA A 71 -6.53 -11.04 2.77
N ILE A 72 -7.82 -11.40 2.73
CA ILE A 72 -8.79 -10.84 1.79
C ILE A 72 -9.07 -9.35 2.08
N GLN A 73 -9.21 -8.97 3.35
CA GLN A 73 -9.32 -7.56 3.72
C GLN A 73 -8.08 -6.78 3.29
N ARG A 74 -6.86 -7.32 3.51
CA ARG A 74 -5.61 -6.68 3.09
C ARG A 74 -5.55 -6.47 1.58
N GLN A 75 -6.01 -7.42 0.76
CA GLN A 75 -6.06 -7.24 -0.70
C GLN A 75 -6.88 -6.01 -1.15
N ARG A 76 -7.83 -5.53 -0.34
CA ARG A 76 -8.58 -4.30 -0.65
C ARG A 76 -7.77 -3.02 -0.44
N PHE A 77 -6.76 -3.07 0.43
CA PHE A 77 -5.96 -1.91 0.82
C PHE A 77 -4.56 -1.92 0.21
N TYR A 78 -4.16 -3.02 -0.42
CA TYR A 78 -2.87 -3.14 -1.09
C TYR A 78 -3.04 -3.48 -2.57
N GLY A 79 -2.18 -2.90 -3.40
CA GLY A 79 -2.11 -3.17 -4.83
C GLY A 79 -0.69 -3.00 -5.37
N GLY A 80 -0.59 -2.48 -6.59
CA GLY A 80 0.68 -2.44 -7.32
C GLY A 80 1.07 -3.80 -7.90
N VAL A 81 2.21 -3.85 -8.59
CA VAL A 81 2.68 -5.08 -9.25
C VAL A 81 3.07 -6.13 -8.20
N SER A 82 3.63 -5.70 -7.07
CA SER A 82 4.05 -6.56 -5.97
C SER A 82 2.90 -6.97 -5.03
N GLY A 83 1.77 -6.27 -5.07
CA GLY A 83 0.68 -6.42 -4.09
C GLY A 83 1.00 -5.84 -2.71
N LYS A 84 2.08 -5.06 -2.56
CA LYS A 84 2.50 -4.45 -1.29
C LYS A 84 2.23 -2.95 -1.19
N LEU A 85 1.77 -2.31 -2.27
CA LEU A 85 1.61 -0.87 -2.33
C LEU A 85 0.35 -0.45 -1.55
N PRO A 86 0.43 0.36 -0.48
CA PRO A 86 -0.73 0.80 0.28
C PRO A 86 -1.59 1.77 -0.54
N LEU A 87 -2.72 1.29 -1.05
CA LEU A 87 -3.63 2.02 -1.93
C LEU A 87 -4.19 3.32 -1.32
N PRO A 88 -4.49 3.41 0.00
CA PRO A 88 -4.89 4.69 0.59
C PRO A 88 -3.83 5.79 0.41
N GLY A 89 -2.54 5.44 0.42
CA GLY A 89 -1.46 6.39 0.15
C GLY A 89 -1.40 6.83 -1.31
N VAL A 90 -1.67 5.91 -2.25
CA VAL A 90 -1.75 6.22 -3.69
C VAL A 90 -2.85 7.24 -3.95
N ALA A 91 -4.05 7.00 -3.39
CA ALA A 91 -5.18 7.93 -3.51
C ALA A 91 -4.85 9.32 -2.94
N LEU A 92 -4.19 9.38 -1.78
CA LEU A 92 -3.79 10.65 -1.16
C LEU A 92 -2.75 11.40 -2.00
N ILE A 93 -1.79 10.69 -2.60
CA ILE A 93 -0.80 11.30 -3.52
C ILE A 93 -1.52 11.91 -4.73
N GLN A 94 -2.45 11.17 -5.35
CA GLN A 94 -3.20 11.65 -6.51
C GLN A 94 -4.03 12.90 -6.19
N GLU A 95 -4.58 13.01 -4.97
CA GLU A 95 -5.29 14.20 -4.51
C GLU A 95 -4.40 15.47 -4.51
N PHE A 96 -3.11 15.35 -4.16
CA PHE A 96 -2.21 16.49 -4.01
C PHE A 96 -1.32 16.81 -5.21
N GLU A 97 -0.88 15.82 -5.99
CA GLU A 97 0.08 16.05 -7.07
C GLU A 97 -0.58 16.57 -8.36
N GLY A 98 -1.83 16.19 -8.62
CA GLY A 98 -2.51 16.46 -9.88
C GLY A 98 -1.88 15.73 -11.07
N CYS A 99 -2.71 15.34 -12.06
CA CYS A 99 -2.23 14.62 -13.23
C CYS A 99 -2.10 15.54 -14.45
N LYS A 100 -0.97 15.43 -15.18
CA LYS A 100 -0.77 16.10 -16.47
C LYS A 100 -0.43 15.08 -17.55
N LEU A 101 -1.33 14.90 -18.53
CA LEU A 101 -1.18 13.88 -19.58
C LEU A 101 -0.27 14.31 -20.74
N GLU A 102 0.27 15.52 -20.70
CA GLU A 102 1.24 16.04 -21.65
C GLU A 102 2.45 16.59 -20.88
N ALA A 103 3.65 16.29 -21.38
CA ALA A 103 4.89 16.68 -20.74
C ALA A 103 5.03 18.20 -20.69
N TYR A 104 5.27 18.74 -19.49
CA TYR A 104 5.44 20.17 -19.25
C TYR A 104 6.82 20.49 -18.67
N PRO A 105 7.40 21.67 -18.97
CA PRO A 105 8.71 22.05 -18.46
C PRO A 105 8.67 22.29 -16.94
N ASP A 106 9.80 22.06 -16.29
CA ASP A 106 9.93 22.40 -14.87
C ASP A 106 9.64 23.90 -14.63
N PRO A 107 8.79 24.26 -13.65
CA PRO A 107 8.40 25.66 -13.42
C PRO A 107 9.57 26.59 -13.07
N LEU A 108 10.64 26.05 -12.46
CA LEU A 108 11.80 26.81 -12.01
C LEU A 108 12.82 26.98 -13.13
N THR A 109 13.13 25.91 -13.88
CA THR A 109 14.13 25.95 -14.96
C THR A 109 13.53 26.37 -16.31
N LYS A 110 12.21 26.35 -16.44
CA LYS A 110 11.45 26.53 -17.70
C LYS A 110 11.93 25.60 -18.82
N GLY A 111 12.56 24.48 -18.47
CA GLY A 111 13.21 23.56 -19.39
C GLY A 111 13.22 22.15 -18.82
N LYS A 112 14.37 21.48 -18.87
CA LYS A 112 14.53 20.12 -18.32
C LYS A 112 14.68 20.15 -16.78
N PRO A 113 14.30 19.07 -16.09
CA PRO A 113 13.60 17.89 -16.62
C PRO A 113 12.12 18.21 -16.94
N TYR A 114 11.60 17.61 -18.00
CA TYR A 114 10.16 17.65 -18.27
C TYR A 114 9.43 16.69 -17.35
N THR A 115 8.26 17.11 -16.88
CA THR A 115 7.42 16.35 -15.95
C THR A 115 6.11 15.95 -16.62
N ILE A 116 5.61 14.75 -16.35
CA ILE A 116 4.33 14.24 -16.86
C ILE A 116 3.65 13.32 -15.83
N GLY A 117 2.39 13.00 -16.05
CA GLY A 117 1.57 12.17 -15.19
C GLY A 117 1.41 12.80 -13.81
N TRP A 118 1.63 12.01 -12.78
CA TRP A 118 1.52 12.40 -11.37
C TRP A 118 2.80 13.05 -10.80
N GLY A 119 3.70 13.57 -11.64
CA GLY A 119 4.96 14.17 -11.18
C GLY A 119 6.23 13.43 -11.65
N SER A 120 6.15 12.62 -12.69
CA SER A 120 7.28 11.84 -13.19
C SER A 120 8.20 12.64 -14.12
N THR A 121 9.51 12.59 -13.88
CA THR A 121 10.55 13.17 -14.76
C THR A 121 11.25 12.16 -15.67
N ARG A 122 10.88 10.88 -15.59
CA ARG A 122 11.48 9.76 -16.34
C ARG A 122 10.43 8.79 -16.87
N LYS A 123 10.68 8.20 -18.04
CA LYS A 123 9.85 7.14 -18.63
C LYS A 123 10.07 5.81 -17.90
N LYS A 124 9.25 4.79 -18.21
CA LYS A 124 9.36 3.43 -17.64
C LYS A 124 10.74 2.79 -17.88
N ASP A 125 11.38 3.11 -19.01
CA ASP A 125 12.73 2.65 -19.38
C ASP A 125 13.86 3.51 -18.79
N GLY A 126 13.54 4.54 -17.99
CA GLY A 126 14.49 5.47 -17.40
C GLY A 126 14.93 6.63 -18.30
N SER A 127 14.47 6.69 -19.55
CA SER A 127 14.76 7.81 -20.45
C SER A 127 14.03 9.10 -20.06
N GLU A 128 14.50 10.25 -20.57
CA GLU A 128 13.88 11.54 -20.28
C GLU A 128 12.63 11.80 -21.14
N TRP A 129 11.65 12.50 -20.57
CA TRP A 129 10.54 13.07 -21.34
C TRP A 129 11.00 14.19 -22.26
N LYS A 130 10.24 14.38 -23.35
CA LYS A 130 10.40 15.50 -24.29
C LYS A 130 9.13 16.33 -24.28
N LEU A 131 9.25 17.63 -24.60
CA LEU A 131 8.09 18.51 -24.75
C LEU A 131 7.13 17.94 -25.81
N GLY A 132 5.84 17.88 -25.48
CA GLY A 132 4.81 17.33 -26.36
C GLY A 132 4.63 15.80 -26.28
N ASP A 133 5.46 15.08 -25.52
CA ASP A 133 5.16 13.68 -25.18
C ASP A 133 3.81 13.60 -24.45
N LYS A 134 2.99 12.61 -24.81
CA LYS A 134 1.66 12.36 -24.23
C LYS A 134 1.54 10.96 -23.70
N ILE A 135 0.73 10.80 -22.65
CA ILE A 135 0.35 9.51 -22.08
C ILE A 135 -1.15 9.48 -21.80
N THR A 136 -1.72 8.28 -21.77
CA THR A 136 -3.07 8.03 -21.27
C THR A 136 -3.13 8.13 -19.75
N GLN A 137 -4.33 8.27 -19.18
CA GLN A 137 -4.51 8.23 -17.72
C GLN A 137 -4.01 6.91 -17.13
N GLN A 138 -4.29 5.79 -17.80
CA GLN A 138 -3.81 4.47 -17.37
C GLN A 138 -2.28 4.41 -17.34
N GLU A 139 -1.60 4.91 -18.37
CA GLU A 139 -0.14 4.95 -18.40
C GLU A 139 0.44 5.86 -17.30
N ALA A 140 -0.23 6.97 -16.98
CA ALA A 140 0.16 7.84 -15.87
C ALA A 140 0.03 7.10 -14.52
N ASP A 141 -1.06 6.38 -14.30
CA ASP A 141 -1.30 5.60 -13.09
C ASP A 141 -0.30 4.44 -12.95
N GLU A 142 -0.04 3.71 -14.03
CA GLU A 142 0.98 2.65 -14.07
C GLU A 142 2.39 3.18 -13.79
N LEU A 143 2.72 4.37 -14.32
CA LEU A 143 4.01 5.01 -14.07
C LEU A 143 4.15 5.42 -12.61
N LEU A 144 3.09 5.96 -12.00
CA LEU A 144 3.07 6.28 -10.57
C LEU A 144 3.31 5.02 -9.73
N ILE A 145 2.56 3.95 -10.00
CA ILE A 145 2.70 2.67 -9.29
C ILE A 145 4.14 2.16 -9.38
N LEU A 146 4.72 2.12 -10.59
CA LEU A 146 6.08 1.65 -10.81
C LEU A 146 7.11 2.48 -10.02
N GLN A 147 6.94 3.80 -9.97
CA GLN A 147 7.82 4.67 -9.20
C GLN A 147 7.69 4.44 -7.70
N LEU A 148 6.47 4.35 -7.19
CA LEU A 148 6.24 4.12 -5.77
C LEU A 148 6.87 2.79 -5.32
N GLU A 149 6.68 1.71 -6.09
CA GLU A 149 7.25 0.40 -5.74
C GLU A 149 8.77 0.33 -5.89
N SER A 150 9.34 0.94 -6.94
CA SER A 150 10.78 0.85 -7.20
C SER A 150 11.64 1.82 -6.38
N ARG A 151 11.10 3.01 -6.05
CA ARG A 151 11.90 4.11 -5.46
C ARG A 151 11.47 4.49 -4.05
N TYR A 152 10.18 4.44 -3.74
CA TYR A 152 9.66 4.97 -2.48
C TYR A 152 9.43 3.89 -1.43
N LEU A 153 8.83 2.76 -1.81
CA LEU A 153 8.56 1.68 -0.88
C LEU A 153 9.83 1.07 -0.25
N PRO A 154 10.94 0.82 -0.97
CA PRO A 154 12.09 0.13 -0.38
C PRO A 154 12.79 0.90 0.75
N PRO A 155 12.95 2.24 0.69
CA PRO A 155 13.41 3.01 1.85
C PRO A 155 12.44 3.00 3.02
N LEU A 156 11.13 3.05 2.76
CA LEU A 156 10.10 3.05 3.81
C LEU A 156 10.00 1.71 4.54
N GLU A 157 10.17 0.60 3.83
CA GLU A 157 10.22 -0.74 4.43
C GLU A 157 11.35 -0.92 5.46
N LYS A 158 12.33 0.00 5.50
CA LYS A 158 13.41 0.03 6.51
C LYS A 158 13.01 0.72 7.82
N ILE A 159 11.85 1.37 7.88
CA ILE A 159 11.35 1.99 9.11
C ILE A 159 11.06 0.88 10.13
N PRO A 160 11.60 0.95 11.36
CA PRO A 160 11.35 -0.06 12.39
C PRO A 160 9.84 -0.25 12.63
N GLY A 161 9.39 -1.50 12.60
CA GLY A 161 7.98 -1.83 12.77
C GLY A 161 7.10 -1.59 11.54
N TRP A 162 7.67 -1.28 10.36
CA TRP A 162 6.90 -1.06 9.12
C TRP A 162 5.85 -2.15 8.85
N GLN A 163 6.19 -3.43 9.05
CA GLN A 163 5.28 -4.56 8.82
C GLN A 163 4.09 -4.61 9.78
N ASN A 164 4.20 -3.94 10.94
CA ASN A 164 3.14 -3.84 11.94
C ASN A 164 2.26 -2.60 11.73
N LEU A 165 2.67 -1.67 10.86
CA LEU A 165 1.85 -0.54 10.48
C LEU A 165 0.71 -1.01 9.59
N ASN A 166 -0.47 -0.45 9.83
CA ASN A 166 -1.63 -0.73 8.97
C ASN A 166 -1.49 -0.03 7.59
N PRO A 167 -2.29 -0.41 6.58
CA PRO A 167 -2.23 0.19 5.24
C PRO A 167 -2.40 1.71 5.21
N TYR A 168 -3.19 2.29 6.13
CA TYR A 168 -3.39 3.74 6.21
C TYR A 168 -2.14 4.45 6.74
N GLN A 169 -1.51 3.90 7.78
CA GLN A 169 -0.23 4.38 8.30
C GLN A 169 0.88 4.31 7.25
N GLN A 170 1.01 3.16 6.58
CA GLN A 170 1.96 2.99 5.49
C GLN A 170 1.67 3.96 4.33
N GLY A 171 0.39 4.14 3.98
CA GLY A 171 -0.06 5.05 2.94
C GLY A 171 0.25 6.53 3.24
N ALA A 172 0.05 6.98 4.47
CA ALA A 172 0.39 8.33 4.91
C ALA A 172 1.90 8.61 4.78
N LEU A 173 2.74 7.66 5.22
CA LEU A 173 4.19 7.79 5.09
C LEU A 173 4.66 7.73 3.64
N LEU A 174 3.97 6.96 2.79
CA LEU A 174 4.21 6.94 1.35
C LEU A 174 3.91 8.31 0.70
N SER A 175 2.79 8.95 1.05
CA SER A 175 2.47 10.31 0.58
C SER A 175 3.47 11.35 1.06
N PHE A 176 3.87 11.28 2.33
CA PHE A 176 4.87 12.18 2.91
C PHE A 176 6.22 12.04 2.20
N ALA A 177 6.65 10.80 1.99
CA ALA A 177 7.86 10.46 1.25
C ALA A 177 7.80 10.90 -0.21
N TYR A 178 6.64 10.79 -0.87
CA TYR A 178 6.48 11.27 -2.24
C TYR A 178 6.79 12.77 -2.36
N ASN A 179 6.32 13.56 -1.39
CA ASN A 179 6.51 15.01 -1.36
C ASN A 179 7.93 15.46 -1.01
N LEU A 180 8.57 14.79 -0.05
CA LEU A 180 9.82 15.26 0.56
C LEU A 180 11.04 14.39 0.23
N GLY A 181 10.82 13.28 -0.45
CA GLY A 181 11.83 12.28 -0.79
C GLY A 181 11.75 11.03 0.10
N PRO A 182 12.11 9.85 -0.46
CA PRO A 182 11.91 8.57 0.22
C PRO A 182 12.90 8.28 1.36
N ASN A 183 14.03 9.00 1.41
CA ASN A 183 15.08 8.80 2.41
C ASN A 183 14.95 9.74 3.61
N PHE A 184 13.73 10.15 3.97
CA PHE A 184 13.51 11.07 5.07
C PHE A 184 13.84 10.43 6.43
N PHE A 185 13.57 9.14 6.60
CA PHE A 185 13.77 8.46 7.89
C PHE A 185 15.27 8.39 8.24
N GLY A 186 15.66 9.04 9.34
CA GLY A 186 17.06 9.13 9.78
C GLY A 186 17.86 10.29 9.19
N ALA A 187 17.27 11.12 8.33
CA ALA A 187 17.97 12.28 7.77
C ALA A 187 18.00 13.48 8.74
N LYS A 188 19.02 14.35 8.60
CA LYS A 188 19.37 15.50 9.49
C LYS A 188 18.34 16.65 9.55
N ASN A 189 17.23 16.56 8.83
CA ASN A 189 16.13 17.54 8.94
C ASN A 189 14.81 16.85 9.30
N PHE A 190 14.89 15.56 9.62
CA PHE A 190 13.76 14.66 9.82
C PHE A 190 13.76 14.01 11.20
N GLU A 191 14.50 14.57 12.16
CA GLU A 191 14.73 13.99 13.48
C GLU A 191 13.43 13.81 14.28
N THR A 192 12.54 14.81 14.26
CA THR A 192 11.28 14.74 15.00
C THR A 192 10.39 13.62 14.51
N ILE A 193 10.13 13.56 13.19
CA ILE A 193 9.31 12.48 12.61
C ILE A 193 10.02 11.12 12.75
N THR A 194 11.35 11.08 12.59
CA THR A 194 12.14 9.86 12.80
C THR A 194 12.00 9.33 14.23
N ARG A 195 12.08 10.20 15.23
CA ARG A 195 11.88 9.84 16.64
C ARG A 195 10.46 9.31 16.87
N VAL A 196 9.45 10.03 16.38
CA VAL A 196 8.04 9.62 16.52
C VAL A 196 7.81 8.23 15.92
N LEU A 197 8.32 7.98 14.71
CA LEU A 197 8.21 6.69 14.04
C LEU A 197 8.96 5.58 14.78
N ARG A 198 10.21 5.84 15.16
CA ARG A 198 11.07 4.86 15.86
C ARG A 198 10.50 4.45 17.20
N ASN A 199 9.94 5.39 17.95
CA ASN A 199 9.42 5.18 19.29
C ASN A 199 7.91 4.91 19.32
N GLN A 200 7.26 4.83 18.16
CA GLN A 200 5.83 4.59 18.01
C GLN A 200 4.92 5.57 18.77
N GLN A 201 5.31 6.84 18.80
CA GLN A 201 4.61 7.91 19.52
C GLN A 201 3.49 8.52 18.66
N TRP A 202 2.50 7.70 18.29
CA TRP A 202 1.46 8.06 17.32
C TRP A 202 0.67 9.31 17.69
N GLU A 203 0.52 9.61 18.99
CA GLU A 203 -0.10 10.83 19.49
C GLU A 203 0.64 12.11 19.06
N GLN A 204 1.92 12.01 18.68
CA GLN A 204 2.74 13.12 18.21
C GLN A 204 2.83 13.21 16.67
N ILE A 205 2.19 12.29 15.93
CA ILE A 205 2.39 12.19 14.48
C ILE A 205 1.98 13.47 13.74
N GLU A 206 0.83 14.04 14.09
CA GLU A 206 0.36 15.27 13.45
C GLU A 206 1.32 16.43 13.71
N ALA A 207 1.69 16.64 14.97
CA ALA A 207 2.64 17.67 15.37
C ALA A 207 3.99 17.52 14.67
N ALA A 208 4.45 16.29 14.43
CA ALA A 208 5.68 16.02 13.69
C ALA A 208 5.54 16.33 12.19
N LEU A 209 4.44 15.94 11.54
CA LEU A 209 4.22 16.16 10.12
C LEU A 209 4.07 17.66 9.78
N VAL A 210 3.37 18.43 10.61
CA VAL A 210 3.13 19.86 10.35
C VAL A 210 4.38 20.75 10.47
N LEU A 211 5.52 20.20 10.86
CA LEU A 211 6.81 20.90 10.78
C LEU A 211 7.28 21.08 9.32
N TYR A 212 6.80 20.23 8.39
CA TYR A 212 7.23 20.20 6.99
C TYR A 212 6.26 20.96 6.08
N ILE A 213 6.12 22.26 6.35
CA ILE A 213 5.17 23.15 5.65
C ILE A 213 5.81 24.38 5.02
N ASN A 214 7.11 24.59 5.15
CA ASN A 214 7.82 25.80 4.68
C ASN A 214 7.15 27.11 5.14
N PRO A 215 7.22 27.45 6.44
CA PRO A 215 6.57 28.64 7.00
C PRO A 215 6.93 29.93 6.26
N GLY A 216 5.92 30.77 6.00
CA GLY A 216 6.07 32.04 5.28
C GLY A 216 6.15 31.91 3.75
N SER A 217 6.17 30.70 3.20
CA SER A 217 6.18 30.49 1.75
C SER A 217 4.76 30.56 1.14
N PRO A 218 4.60 30.89 -0.16
CA PRO A 218 3.31 30.87 -0.84
C PRO A 218 2.60 29.50 -0.81
N VAL A 219 3.38 28.41 -0.64
CA VAL A 219 2.87 27.03 -0.61
C VAL A 219 2.49 26.55 0.79
N GLU A 220 2.75 27.34 1.85
CA GLU A 220 2.58 26.90 3.24
C GLU A 220 1.17 26.38 3.52
N LYS A 221 0.14 27.10 3.06
CA LYS A 221 -1.27 26.69 3.25
C LYS A 221 -1.55 25.34 2.60
N GLY A 222 -1.01 25.11 1.39
CA GLY A 222 -1.16 23.86 0.67
C GLY A 222 -0.44 22.70 1.37
N LEU A 223 0.80 22.91 1.79
CA LEU A 223 1.58 21.92 2.52
C LEU A 223 0.94 21.59 3.87
N ARG A 224 0.43 22.59 4.61
CA ARG A 224 -0.28 22.35 5.88
C ARG A 224 -1.50 21.45 5.68
N ARG A 225 -2.33 21.70 4.65
CA ARG A 225 -3.47 20.81 4.34
C ARG A 225 -3.00 19.37 4.06
N ARG A 226 -1.92 19.21 3.30
CA ARG A 226 -1.34 17.89 3.01
C ARG A 226 -0.86 17.18 4.26
N ARG A 227 -0.09 17.85 5.12
CA ARG A 227 0.42 17.27 6.38
C ARG A 227 -0.71 16.84 7.33
N VAL A 228 -1.78 17.65 7.43
CA VAL A 228 -2.97 17.30 8.22
C VAL A 228 -3.72 16.11 7.61
N ALA A 229 -3.86 16.05 6.29
CA ALA A 229 -4.49 14.90 5.63
C ALA A 229 -3.69 13.60 5.80
N GLU A 230 -2.35 13.68 5.70
CA GLU A 230 -1.45 12.56 5.99
C GLU A 230 -1.55 12.12 7.46
N ALA A 231 -1.61 13.05 8.42
CA ALA A 231 -1.82 12.72 9.84
C ALA A 231 -3.16 12.02 10.08
N LYS A 232 -4.24 12.55 9.48
CA LYS A 232 -5.58 11.96 9.58
C LYS A 232 -5.62 10.55 9.01
N LEU A 233 -4.99 10.33 7.85
CA LEU A 233 -4.87 9.01 7.27
C LEU A 233 -4.07 8.08 8.19
N PHE A 234 -2.93 8.54 8.73
CA PHE A 234 -2.09 7.74 9.61
C PHE A 234 -2.84 7.26 10.87
N LEU A 235 -3.68 8.13 11.45
CA LEU A 235 -4.44 7.83 12.66
C LEU A 235 -5.73 7.04 12.40
N GLN A 236 -6.04 6.71 11.15
CA GLN A 236 -7.23 5.95 10.80
C GLN A 236 -7.12 4.51 11.32
N PRO A 237 -8.09 4.03 12.11
CA PRO A 237 -8.12 2.64 12.50
C PRO A 237 -8.36 1.75 11.29
N MET A 238 -7.79 0.54 11.30
CA MET A 238 -8.37 -0.54 10.53
C MET A 238 -9.69 -0.84 11.23
N ASP A 239 -10.81 -0.42 10.68
CA ASP A 239 -12.11 -0.75 11.25
C ASP A 239 -12.15 -2.26 11.50
N ASN A 240 -12.16 -2.65 12.77
CA ASN A 240 -12.76 -3.92 13.15
C ASN A 240 -14.23 -3.72 12.81
N ASN A 241 -14.65 -4.20 11.63
CA ASN A 241 -16.04 -4.05 11.20
C ASN A 241 -16.96 -4.53 12.35
N PRO A 242 -18.02 -3.79 12.70
CA PRO A 242 -18.93 -4.12 13.80
C PRO A 242 -19.53 -5.54 13.70
#